data_AF-A0A387G4B8-F1
#
_entry.id   AF-A0A387G4B8-F1
#
_cell.length_a   1.000
_cell.length_b   1.000
_cell.length_c   1.000
_cell.angle_alpha   90.00
_cell.angle_beta   90.00
_cell.angle_gamma   90.00
#
_symmetry.space_group_name_H-M   'P 1'
#
loop_
_entity.id
_entity.type
_entity.pdbx_description
1 polymer ?
#
loop_
_entity_poly.entity_id
_entity_poly.type
_entity_poly.pdbx_seq_one_letter_code
_entity_poly.pdbx_strand_id
1 'polypeptide(L)'
;MGLFIRKDNNTASSASPPVAALLCCAIALSSCGGREAHPIAPTNVGDSGMDCSGISREFAANERQILATVKERSQAQGKNVILGATGVLLFWPALFFMDPKSPEKVEIDALRNRNQVLTDLARSRKCPVPKSQLGDVYKKLDGDVKTAPAKRDG
;
A
#
# COMPACT_ATOMS: atom_id res chain seq x y z
N MET A 1 63.64 13.87 30.49
CA MET A 1 62.68 12.83 30.04
C MET A 1 61.39 13.55 29.67
N GLY A 2 60.95 13.72 28.43
CA GLY A 2 60.87 12.74 27.35
C GLY A 2 59.47 12.13 27.35
N LEU A 3 58.49 12.79 26.74
CA LEU A 3 57.33 12.08 26.17
C LEU A 3 56.89 12.78 24.89
N PHE A 4 57.42 12.26 23.78
CA PHE A 4 56.89 12.43 22.45
C PHE A 4 55.44 11.90 22.42
N ILE A 5 54.47 12.76 22.13
CA ILE A 5 53.20 12.29 21.57
C ILE A 5 53.23 12.59 20.06
N ARG A 6 53.00 11.49 19.36
CA ARG A 6 53.20 11.21 17.96
C ARG A 6 52.17 11.95 17.12
N LYS A 7 52.67 12.60 16.07
CA LYS A 7 51.92 13.17 14.97
C LYS A 7 51.53 12.03 14.02
N ASP A 8 50.28 11.60 14.06
CA ASP A 8 49.71 10.75 13.01
C ASP A 8 48.75 11.60 12.18
N ASN A 9 49.24 11.90 10.98
CA ASN A 9 48.55 12.61 9.91
C ASN A 9 47.37 11.78 9.36
N ASN A 10 46.51 12.48 8.61
CA ASN A 10 45.71 11.96 7.50
C ASN A 10 44.44 11.17 7.86
N THR A 11 43.31 11.88 7.84
CA THR A 11 42.33 11.81 6.74
C THR A 11 41.26 12.86 7.01
N ALA A 12 41.60 14.13 6.72
CA ALA A 12 40.58 15.12 6.46
C ALA A 12 39.89 14.69 5.16
N SER A 13 38.76 13.97 5.27
CA SER A 13 37.88 13.76 4.13
C SER A 13 37.27 15.12 3.80
N SER A 14 37.93 15.88 2.94
CA SER A 14 37.40 17.10 2.34
C SER A 14 36.25 16.70 1.41
N ALA A 15 35.11 16.36 1.98
CA ALA A 15 33.88 16.40 1.23
C ALA A 15 33.66 17.88 0.87
N SER A 16 33.84 18.22 -0.40
CA SER A 16 33.44 19.50 -0.94
C SER A 16 31.94 19.75 -0.61
N PRO A 17 31.52 21.00 -0.34
CA PRO A 17 30.14 21.30 0.04
C PRO A 17 29.06 20.68 -0.87
N PRO A 18 29.22 20.52 -2.20
CA PRO A 18 28.22 19.85 -3.03
C PRO A 18 28.10 18.35 -2.75
N VAL A 19 29.20 17.66 -2.40
CA VAL A 19 29.20 16.20 -2.17
C VAL A 19 28.48 15.85 -0.87
N ALA A 20 28.69 16.65 0.18
CA ALA A 20 27.97 16.48 1.44
C ALA A 20 26.46 16.76 1.28
N ALA A 21 26.08 17.78 0.50
CA ALA A 21 24.67 18.09 0.23
C ALA A 21 23.97 16.98 -0.58
N LEU A 22 24.64 16.44 -1.62
CA LEU A 22 24.13 15.32 -2.42
C LEU A 22 23.90 14.05 -1.57
N LEU A 23 24.83 13.75 -0.65
CA LEU A 23 24.72 12.60 0.24
C LEU A 23 23.55 12.76 1.22
N CYS A 24 23.36 13.95 1.79
CA CYS A 24 22.22 14.24 2.67
C CYS A 24 20.87 14.12 1.92
N CYS A 25 20.79 14.59 0.67
CA CYS A 25 19.60 14.42 -0.15
C CYS A 25 19.30 12.95 -0.46
N ALA A 26 20.33 12.16 -0.79
CA ALA A 26 20.17 10.72 -1.06
C ALA A 26 19.64 9.96 0.17
N ILE A 27 20.15 10.29 1.36
CA ILE A 27 19.69 9.68 2.61
C ILE A 27 18.24 10.11 2.91
N ALA A 28 17.91 11.40 2.74
CA ALA A 28 16.56 11.91 2.98
C ALA A 28 15.51 11.31 2.03
N LEU A 29 15.87 11.05 0.77
CA LEU A 29 14.96 10.45 -0.23
C LEU A 29 14.73 8.96 -0.01
N SER A 30 15.64 8.25 0.66
CA SER A 30 15.51 6.81 0.94
C SER A 30 14.55 6.47 2.09
N SER A 31 14.04 7.47 2.83
CA SER A 31 13.22 7.27 4.03
C SER A 31 11.71 7.14 3.79
N CYS A 32 11.21 7.27 2.55
CA CYS A 32 9.77 7.10 2.27
C CYS A 32 9.48 5.65 1.81
N GLY A 33 9.70 4.69 2.71
CA GLY A 33 9.25 3.31 2.52
C GLY A 33 7.74 3.24 2.74
N GLY A 34 7.00 2.80 1.73
CA GLY A 34 5.53 2.73 1.73
C GLY A 34 4.94 1.89 2.87
N ARG A 35 3.65 2.10 3.14
CA ARG A 35 2.89 1.35 4.15
C ARG A 35 2.87 -0.14 3.78
N GLU A 36 3.08 -1.00 4.78
CA GLU A 36 2.94 -2.45 4.59
C GLU A 36 1.44 -2.80 4.50
N ALA A 37 1.08 -3.71 3.58
CA ALA A 37 -0.30 -4.18 3.47
C ALA A 37 -0.60 -5.15 4.61
N HIS A 38 -1.76 -5.00 5.26
CA HIS A 38 -2.25 -5.93 6.27
C HIS A 38 -3.46 -6.70 5.74
N PRO A 39 -3.24 -7.73 4.90
CA PRO A 39 -4.33 -8.52 4.34
C PRO A 39 -5.05 -9.31 5.43
N ILE A 40 -6.38 -9.29 5.41
CA ILE A 40 -7.20 -10.13 6.28
C ILE A 40 -7.41 -11.51 5.66
N ALA A 41 -7.53 -12.55 6.49
CA ALA A 41 -7.85 -13.89 6.02
C ALA A 41 -9.29 -13.95 5.49
N PRO A 42 -9.56 -14.65 4.37
CA PRO A 42 -10.91 -14.76 3.80
C PRO A 42 -11.86 -15.60 4.67
N THR A 43 -11.32 -16.52 5.46
CA THR A 43 -12.06 -17.38 6.38
C THR A 43 -11.50 -17.22 7.79
N ASN A 44 -12.37 -17.26 8.80
CA ASN A 44 -12.00 -17.22 10.21
C ASN A 44 -12.46 -18.49 10.92
N VAL A 45 -11.73 -18.94 11.95
CA VAL A 45 -12.06 -20.14 12.73
C VAL A 45 -13.43 -20.04 13.42
N GLY A 46 -13.89 -18.81 13.71
CA GLY A 46 -15.21 -18.53 14.29
C GLY A 46 -16.38 -18.58 13.31
N ASP A 47 -16.14 -18.67 12.00
CA ASP A 47 -17.21 -18.63 10.97
C ASP A 47 -18.20 -19.81 11.12
N SER A 48 -17.70 -20.95 11.62
CA SER A 48 -18.48 -22.16 11.86
C SER A 48 -19.60 -21.97 12.89
N GLY A 49 -19.41 -21.05 13.85
CA GLY A 49 -20.35 -20.77 14.93
C GLY A 49 -21.14 -19.47 14.75
N MET A 50 -21.03 -18.81 13.60
CA MET A 50 -21.64 -17.50 13.37
C MET A 50 -23.12 -17.62 12.98
N ASP A 51 -24.00 -16.91 13.70
CA ASP A 51 -25.42 -16.81 13.38
C ASP A 51 -25.67 -15.85 12.20
N CYS A 52 -26.87 -15.91 11.58
CA CYS A 52 -27.24 -15.01 10.49
C CYS A 52 -27.07 -13.52 10.83
N SER A 53 -27.36 -13.13 12.08
CA SER A 53 -27.16 -11.75 12.55
C SER A 53 -25.68 -11.39 12.73
N GLY A 54 -24.83 -12.38 13.04
CA GLY A 54 -23.38 -12.24 13.07
C GLY A 54 -22.84 -12.00 11.66
N ILE A 55 -23.27 -12.82 10.69
CA ILE A 55 -22.86 -12.70 9.28
C ILE A 55 -23.19 -11.31 8.73
N SER A 56 -24.40 -10.80 8.96
CA SER A 56 -24.79 -9.46 8.50
C SER A 56 -23.98 -8.34 9.17
N ARG A 57 -23.63 -8.49 10.45
CA ARG A 57 -22.84 -7.51 11.20
C ARG A 57 -21.40 -7.47 10.73
N GLU A 58 -20.80 -8.64 10.54
CA GLU A 58 -19.44 -8.79 10.02
C GLU A 58 -19.34 -8.24 8.59
N PHE A 59 -20.31 -8.58 7.74
CA PHE A 59 -20.37 -8.05 6.38
C PHE A 59 -20.41 -6.52 6.36
N ALA A 60 -21.26 -5.92 7.18
CA ALA A 60 -21.35 -4.46 7.31
C ALA A 60 -20.08 -3.84 7.93
N ALA A 61 -19.41 -4.53 8.85
CA ALA A 61 -18.14 -4.09 9.41
C ALA A 61 -17.04 -4.06 8.34
N ASN A 62 -16.94 -5.12 7.54
CA ASN A 62 -15.99 -5.20 6.42
C ASN A 62 -16.24 -4.08 5.40
N GLU A 63 -17.49 -3.79 5.05
CA GLU A 63 -17.80 -2.69 4.12
C GLU A 63 -17.37 -1.31 4.65
N ARG A 64 -17.53 -1.05 5.95
CA ARG A 64 -17.03 0.19 6.57
C ARG A 64 -15.52 0.28 6.49
N GLN A 65 -14.82 -0.83 6.70
CA GLN A 65 -13.37 -0.89 6.59
C GLN A 65 -12.91 -0.63 5.15
N ILE A 66 -13.59 -1.21 4.15
CA ILE A 66 -13.33 -0.91 2.73
C ILE A 66 -13.45 0.59 2.46
N LEU A 67 -14.52 1.24 2.92
CA LEU A 67 -14.69 2.69 2.72
C LEU A 67 -13.57 3.52 3.36
N ALA A 68 -13.10 3.13 4.54
CA ALA A 68 -11.98 3.79 5.21
C ALA A 68 -10.69 3.67 4.39
N THR A 69 -10.32 2.45 3.98
CA THR A 69 -9.13 2.17 3.16
C THR A 69 -9.19 2.87 1.81
N VAL A 70 -10.37 2.94 1.17
CA VAL A 70 -10.56 3.68 -0.08
C VAL A 70 -10.34 5.18 0.10
N LYS A 71 -10.83 5.75 1.21
CA LYS A 71 -10.63 7.17 1.52
C LYS A 71 -9.15 7.47 1.76
N GLU A 72 -8.45 6.63 2.52
CA GLU A 72 -7.01 6.73 2.75
C GLU A 72 -6.22 6.69 1.43
N ARG A 73 -6.54 5.72 0.55
CA ARG A 73 -5.96 5.62 -0.80
C ARG A 73 -6.15 6.91 -1.60
N SER A 74 -7.38 7.44 -1.62
CA SER A 74 -7.69 8.66 -2.38
C SER A 74 -6.92 9.89 -1.88
N GLN A 75 -6.69 9.98 -0.57
CA GLN A 75 -5.90 11.04 0.04
C GLN A 75 -4.41 10.89 -0.27
N ALA A 76 -3.89 9.66 -0.29
CA ALA A 76 -2.49 9.37 -0.61
C ALA A 76 -2.15 9.59 -2.09
N GLN A 77 -3.05 9.26 -3.01
CA GLN A 77 -2.82 9.39 -4.46
C GLN A 77 -3.05 10.81 -5.00
N GLY A 78 -3.85 11.65 -4.34
CA GLY A 78 -4.32 12.93 -4.86
C GLY A 78 -3.28 14.06 -5.00
N LYS A 79 -2.02 13.87 -4.58
CA LYS A 79 -1.02 14.96 -4.53
C LYS A 79 0.30 14.71 -5.27
N ASN A 80 0.57 13.50 -5.76
CA ASN A 80 1.91 13.13 -6.25
C ASN A 80 2.01 12.77 -7.74
N VAL A 81 0.91 12.82 -8.51
CA VAL A 81 0.93 12.47 -9.95
C VAL A 81 1.84 13.39 -10.77
N ILE A 82 2.08 14.63 -10.31
CA ILE A 82 2.88 15.63 -11.02
C ILE A 82 4.41 15.35 -10.91
N LEU A 83 4.88 14.66 -9.86
CA LEU A 83 6.30 14.30 -9.72
C LEU A 83 6.73 13.09 -10.58
N GLY A 84 5.78 12.33 -11.10
CA GLY A 84 6.07 11.12 -11.89
C GLY A 84 6.74 11.43 -13.24
N ALA A 85 6.30 12.48 -13.94
CA ALA A 85 6.79 12.75 -15.30
C ALA A 85 8.28 13.13 -15.35
N THR A 86 8.75 13.94 -14.41
CA THR A 86 10.16 14.36 -14.33
C THR A 86 11.06 13.26 -13.74
N GLY A 87 10.55 12.48 -12.78
CA GLY A 87 11.29 11.37 -12.16
C GLY A 87 11.48 10.17 -13.10
N VAL A 88 10.49 9.88 -13.97
CA VAL A 88 10.53 8.75 -14.91
C VAL A 88 11.66 8.88 -15.95
N LEU A 89 12.01 10.09 -16.39
CA LEU A 89 13.10 10.29 -17.35
C LEU A 89 14.50 10.15 -16.71
N LEU A 90 14.65 10.51 -15.43
CA LEU A 90 15.94 10.45 -14.72
C LEU A 90 16.20 9.09 -14.04
N PHE A 91 15.15 8.37 -13.64
CA PHE A 91 15.23 7.12 -12.90
C PHE A 91 14.58 5.93 -13.64
N TRP A 92 14.42 6.02 -14.96
CA TRP A 92 13.84 4.96 -15.81
C TRP A 92 14.38 3.53 -15.51
N PRO A 93 15.70 3.32 -15.31
CA PRO A 93 16.22 1.97 -15.01
C PRO A 93 15.82 1.47 -13.61
N ALA A 94 15.67 2.38 -12.64
CA ALA A 94 15.34 2.04 -11.26
C ALA A 94 13.84 1.78 -11.06
N LEU A 95 12.98 2.32 -11.94
CA LEU A 95 11.53 2.09 -11.94
C LEU A 95 11.14 0.63 -12.16
N PHE A 96 11.99 -0.18 -12.79
CA PHE A 96 11.70 -1.60 -13.02
C PHE A 96 11.65 -2.42 -11.72
N PHE A 97 12.25 -1.92 -10.63
CA PHE A 97 12.26 -2.59 -9.32
C PHE A 97 11.24 -2.02 -8.32
N MET A 98 10.48 -1.00 -8.71
CA MET A 98 9.49 -0.37 -7.86
C MET A 98 8.11 -0.92 -8.24
N ASP A 99 7.65 -1.99 -7.56
CA ASP A 99 6.27 -2.45 -7.69
C ASP A 99 5.37 -1.43 -6.97
N PRO A 100 4.55 -0.62 -7.67
CA PRO A 100 3.62 0.29 -7.03
C PRO A 100 2.40 -0.50 -6.53
N LYS A 101 2.62 -1.64 -5.87
CA LYS A 101 1.60 -2.37 -5.15
C LYS A 101 1.09 -1.43 -4.07
N SER A 102 -0.02 -0.77 -4.37
CA SER A 102 -0.74 0.05 -3.40
C SER A 102 -1.23 -0.90 -2.30
N PRO A 103 -0.69 -0.83 -1.07
CA PRO A 103 -1.06 -1.73 0.02
C PRO A 103 -2.57 -1.69 0.28
N GLU A 104 -3.21 -0.56 0.02
CA GLU A 104 -4.65 -0.33 0.13
C GLU A 104 -5.46 -1.24 -0.81
N LYS A 105 -4.93 -1.53 -2.01
CA LYS A 105 -5.61 -2.41 -2.98
C LYS A 105 -5.65 -3.85 -2.47
N VAL A 106 -4.54 -4.33 -1.92
CA VAL A 106 -4.44 -5.69 -1.36
C VAL A 106 -5.42 -5.86 -0.20
N GLU A 107 -5.57 -4.84 0.65
CA GLU A 107 -6.54 -4.84 1.75
C GLU A 107 -7.99 -4.83 1.28
N ILE A 108 -8.33 -3.99 0.29
CA ILE A 108 -9.69 -3.95 -0.27
C ILE A 108 -10.05 -5.29 -0.92
N ASP A 109 -9.13 -5.89 -1.68
CA ASP A 109 -9.34 -7.18 -2.32
C ASP A 109 -9.48 -8.31 -1.27
N ALA A 110 -8.71 -8.26 -0.18
CA ALA A 110 -8.86 -9.20 0.95
C ALA A 110 -10.23 -9.08 1.63
N LEU A 111 -10.70 -7.85 1.89
CA LEU A 111 -12.03 -7.59 2.46
C LEU A 111 -13.17 -8.01 1.52
N ARG A 112 -13.00 -7.80 0.21
CA ARG A 112 -13.94 -8.27 -0.81
C ARG A 112 -14.03 -9.79 -0.83
N ASN A 113 -12.90 -10.49 -0.75
CA ASN A 113 -12.86 -11.97 -0.70
C ASN A 113 -13.55 -12.51 0.57
N ARG A 114 -13.28 -11.90 1.74
CA ARG A 114 -13.98 -12.21 3.01
C ARG A 114 -15.50 -12.07 2.86
N ASN A 115 -15.97 -10.98 2.26
CA ASN A 115 -17.40 -10.75 2.03
C ASN A 115 -18.03 -11.76 1.07
N GLN A 116 -17.27 -12.27 0.08
CA GLN A 116 -17.73 -13.37 -0.77
C GLN A 116 -17.93 -14.65 0.04
N VAL A 117 -16.97 -15.02 0.88
CA VAL A 117 -17.09 -16.16 1.79
C VAL A 117 -18.29 -16.02 2.73
N LEU A 118 -18.50 -14.84 3.33
CA LEU A 118 -19.67 -14.58 4.18
C LEU A 118 -21.00 -14.71 3.42
N THR A 119 -21.00 -14.34 2.14
CA THR A 119 -22.17 -14.49 1.25
C THR A 119 -22.47 -15.97 1.00
N ASP A 120 -21.45 -16.79 0.74
CA ASP A 120 -21.60 -18.23 0.55
C ASP A 120 -21.98 -18.94 1.86
N LEU A 121 -21.45 -18.48 2.99
CA LEU A 121 -21.84 -18.94 4.32
C LEU A 121 -23.31 -18.60 4.60
N ALA A 122 -23.77 -17.40 4.26
CA ALA A 122 -25.19 -17.03 4.38
C ALA A 122 -26.08 -17.96 3.55
N ARG A 123 -25.68 -18.30 2.30
CA ARG A 123 -26.43 -19.24 1.45
C ARG A 123 -26.48 -20.64 2.04
N SER A 124 -25.36 -21.18 2.51
CA SER A 124 -25.31 -22.53 3.10
C SER A 124 -26.16 -22.65 4.36
N ARG A 125 -26.26 -21.56 5.14
CA ARG A 125 -27.08 -21.47 6.36
C ARG A 125 -28.53 -21.03 6.12
N LYS A 126 -28.94 -20.81 4.86
CA LYS A 126 -30.27 -20.28 4.49
C LYS A 126 -30.61 -18.93 5.15
N CYS A 127 -29.59 -18.11 5.41
CA CYS A 127 -29.75 -16.74 5.91
C CYS A 127 -30.09 -15.78 4.76
N PRO A 128 -30.70 -14.61 5.06
CA PRO A 128 -30.82 -13.53 4.09
C PRO A 128 -29.43 -13.12 3.56
N VAL A 129 -29.26 -13.14 2.25
CA VAL A 129 -27.97 -12.81 1.62
C VAL A 129 -27.70 -11.31 1.77
N PRO A 130 -26.61 -10.89 2.45
CA PRO A 130 -26.23 -9.48 2.54
C PRO A 130 -25.92 -8.93 1.14
N LYS A 131 -26.50 -7.79 0.80
CA LYS A 131 -26.21 -7.10 -0.47
C LYS A 131 -25.19 -6.02 -0.21
N SER A 132 -24.14 -5.99 -1.03
CA SER A 132 -23.16 -4.92 -0.93
C SER A 132 -23.72 -3.60 -1.45
N GLN A 133 -23.52 -2.53 -0.70
CA GLN A 133 -23.92 -1.17 -1.09
C GLN A 133 -22.77 -0.42 -1.79
N LEU A 134 -21.59 -1.03 -1.90
CA LEU A 134 -20.37 -0.42 -2.44
C LEU A 134 -20.20 -0.62 -3.96
N GLY A 135 -21.25 -0.97 -4.71
CA GLY A 135 -21.18 -1.27 -6.14
C GLY A 135 -20.47 -0.19 -6.98
N ASP A 136 -20.75 1.08 -6.71
CA ASP A 136 -20.13 2.20 -7.43
C ASP A 136 -18.69 2.46 -6.98
N VAL A 137 -18.38 2.23 -5.69
CA VAL A 137 -17.01 2.32 -5.16
C VAL A 137 -16.14 1.26 -5.81
N TYR A 138 -16.63 0.03 -5.89
CA TYR A 138 -15.97 -1.08 -6.58
C TYR A 138 -15.71 -0.77 -8.06
N LYS A 139 -16.72 -0.30 -8.80
CA LYS A 139 -16.54 0.10 -10.21
C LYS A 139 -15.48 1.17 -10.36
N LYS A 140 -15.43 2.15 -9.45
CA LYS A 140 -14.43 3.21 -9.47
C LYS A 140 -13.03 2.67 -9.20
N LEU A 141 -12.88 1.76 -8.24
CA LEU A 141 -11.62 1.09 -7.96
C LEU A 141 -11.14 0.24 -9.15
N ASP A 142 -12.04 -0.54 -9.76
CA ASP A 142 -11.73 -1.39 -10.91
C ASP A 142 -11.45 -0.56 -12.19
N GLY A 143 -12.06 0.63 -12.31
CA GLY A 143 -11.80 1.60 -13.39
C GLY A 143 -10.49 2.37 -13.23
N ASP A 144 -10.10 2.70 -12.00
CA ASP A 144 -8.80 3.30 -11.68
C ASP A 144 -7.65 2.35 -12.03
N VAL A 145 -7.87 1.03 -11.87
CA VAL A 145 -6.94 -0.02 -12.33
C VAL A 145 -6.76 -0.05 -13.84
N LYS A 146 -7.81 0.27 -14.62
CA LYS A 146 -7.69 0.39 -16.08
C LYS A 146 -6.99 1.68 -16.53
N THR A 147 -6.95 2.69 -15.66
CA THR A 147 -6.37 4.02 -15.97
C THR A 147 -4.91 4.13 -15.54
N ALA A 148 -4.45 3.29 -14.60
CA ALA A 148 -3.02 2.99 -14.49
C ALA A 148 -2.63 2.21 -15.75
N PRO A 149 -1.82 2.78 -16.66
CA PRO A 149 -1.49 2.09 -17.88
C PRO A 149 -0.66 0.86 -17.53
N ALA A 150 -1.30 -0.30 -17.60
CA ALA A 150 -0.63 -1.54 -17.94
C ALA A 150 -0.12 -1.39 -19.38
N LYS A 151 0.94 -0.60 -19.59
CA LYS A 151 1.70 -0.67 -20.84
C LYS A 151 2.68 -1.82 -20.71
N ARG A 152 2.08 -3.00 -20.77
CA ARG A 152 2.74 -4.23 -21.16
C ARG A 152 3.06 -4.14 -22.66
N ASP A 153 4.29 -4.56 -22.96
CA ASP A 153 4.71 -5.22 -24.20
C ASP A 153 5.13 -4.34 -25.40
N GLY A 154 6.20 -4.81 -26.04
CA GLY A 154 6.75 -4.34 -27.32
C GLY A 154 8.26 -4.54 -27.39
#